data_AF-A0A9X8LZR8-F1
#
_entry.id   AF-A0A9X8LZR8-F1
#
_cell.length_a   1.000
_cell.length_b   1.000
_cell.length_c   1.000
_cell.angle_alpha   90.00
_cell.angle_beta   90.00
_cell.angle_gamma   90.00
#
_symmetry.space_group_name_H-M   'P 1'
#
loop_
_entity.id
_entity.type
_entity.pdbx_description
1 polymer ?
#
loop_
_entity_poly.entity_id
_entity_poly.type
_entity_poly.pdbx_seq_one_letter_code
_entity_poly.pdbx_strand_id
1 'polypeptide(L)' 'MYSYFFDVARANNRKVVKAITSPINKKSIQFHQEIGFRIEAGDDEIEGVSVHRNYDGNGGSRVLFLKNV' A
#
# COMPACT_ATOMS: atom_id res chain seq x y z
N MET A 1 -8.58 2.05 -14.11
CA MET A 1 -7.88 0.80 -13.70
C MET A 1 -8.25 0.38 -12.28
N TYR A 2 -7.87 1.13 -11.25
CA TYR A 2 -8.15 0.73 -9.85
C TYR A 2 -9.63 0.62 -9.49
N SER A 3 -10.50 1.50 -10.00
CA SER A 3 -11.95 1.39 -9.81
C SER A 3 -12.49 0.03 -10.24
N TYR A 4 -12.19 -0.36 -11.49
CA TYR A 4 -12.57 -1.67 -12.03
C TYR A 4 -11.98 -2.84 -11.21
N PHE A 5 -10.71 -2.72 -10.77
CA PHE A 5 -10.10 -3.75 -9.93
C PHE A 5 -10.83 -3.91 -8.58
N PHE A 6 -11.27 -2.81 -7.97
CA PHE A 6 -12.07 -2.86 -6.74
C PHE A 6 -13.43 -3.52 -6.96
N ASP A 7 -14.08 -3.24 -8.09
CA ASP A 7 -15.35 -3.87 -8.44
C ASP A 7 -15.19 -5.39 -8.64
N VAL A 8 -14.13 -5.82 -9.31
CA VAL A 8 -13.79 -7.24 -9.44
C VAL A 8 -13.48 -7.86 -8.08
N ALA A 9 -12.76 -7.16 -7.20
CA ALA A 9 -12.47 -7.64 -5.85
C ALA A 9 -13.76 -7.87 -5.04
N ARG A 10 -14.70 -6.91 -5.08
CA ARG A 10 -16.02 -7.05 -4.44
C ARG A 10 -16.82 -8.21 -5.02
N ALA A 11 -16.87 -8.32 -6.35
CA ALA A 11 -17.57 -9.40 -7.04
C ALA A 11 -17.04 -10.80 -6.66
N ASN A 12 -15.76 -10.86 -6.25
CA ASN A 12 -15.11 -12.08 -5.77
C ASN A 12 -15.07 -12.19 -4.23
N ASN A 13 -15.97 -11.49 -3.53
CA ASN A 13 -16.10 -11.50 -2.06
C ASN A 13 -14.81 -11.12 -1.32
N ARG A 14 -13.94 -10.31 -1.93
CA ARG A 14 -12.77 -9.74 -1.26
C ARG A 14 -13.18 -8.44 -0.59
N LYS A 15 -12.77 -8.30 0.67
CA LYS A 15 -13.09 -7.14 1.51
C LYS A 15 -11.95 -6.12 1.60
N VAL A 16 -10.74 -6.56 1.25
CA VAL A 16 -9.52 -5.76 1.38
C VAL A 16 -8.67 -5.95 0.15
N VAL A 17 -8.18 -4.84 -0.40
CA VAL A 17 -7.11 -4.81 -1.38
C VAL A 17 -5.84 -4.31 -0.71
N LYS A 18 -4.72 -4.98 -0.99
CA LYS A 18 -3.39 -4.57 -0.54
C LYS A 18 -2.51 -4.17 -1.72
N ALA A 19 -1.59 -3.25 -1.49
CA ALA A 19 -0.56 -2.85 -2.45
C ALA A 19 0.74 -2.51 -1.69
N ILE A 20 1.86 -2.47 -2.40
CA ILE A 20 3.15 -2.07 -1.83
C ILE A 20 3.88 -1.10 -2.74
N THR A 21 4.75 -0.28 -2.17
CA THR A 21 5.71 0.51 -2.95
C THR A 21 7.02 0.75 -2.19
N SER A 22 8.02 1.29 -2.89
CA SER A 22 9.27 1.70 -2.26
C SER A 22 9.07 2.99 -1.44
N PRO A 23 9.68 3.13 -0.25
CA PRO A 23 9.55 4.35 0.57
C PRO A 23 9.95 5.64 -0.16
N ILE A 24 10.92 5.55 -1.09
CA ILE A 24 11.37 6.71 -1.89
C ILE A 24 10.39 7.10 -3.01
N ASN A 25 9.39 6.28 -3.33
CA ASN A 25 8.45 6.54 -4.41
C ASN A 25 7.26 7.39 -3.94
N LYS A 26 7.55 8.68 -3.67
CA LYS A 26 6.57 9.66 -3.15
C LYS A 26 5.33 9.79 -4.05
N LYS A 27 5.50 9.71 -5.38
CA LYS A 27 4.38 9.78 -6.33
C LYS A 27 3.41 8.61 -6.16
N SER A 28 3.94 7.40 -6.00
CA SER A 28 3.11 6.21 -5.73
C SER A 28 2.40 6.32 -4.39
N ILE A 29 3.10 6.78 -3.35
CA ILE A 29 2.51 6.95 -2.00
C ILE A 29 1.32 7.91 -2.06
N GLN A 30 1.53 9.10 -2.62
CA GLN A 30 0.48 10.10 -2.77
C GLN A 30 -0.71 9.56 -3.57
N PHE A 31 -0.44 8.96 -4.74
CA PHE A 31 -1.48 8.39 -5.59
C PHE A 31 -2.36 7.37 -4.87
N HIS A 32 -1.76 6.44 -4.12
CA HIS A 32 -2.52 5.42 -3.38
C HIS A 32 -3.36 6.04 -2.25
N GLN A 33 -2.83 7.06 -1.55
CA GLN A 33 -3.60 7.79 -0.54
C GLN A 33 -4.79 8.54 -1.16
N GLU A 34 -4.61 9.19 -2.31
CA GLU A 34 -5.67 9.92 -3.01
C GLU A 34 -6.84 9.02 -3.44
N ILE A 35 -6.55 7.77 -3.85
CA ILE A 35 -7.59 6.79 -4.19
C ILE A 35 -8.12 6.02 -2.97
N GLY A 36 -7.75 6.45 -1.76
CA GLY A 36 -8.28 6.01 -0.49
C GLY A 36 -7.72 4.69 0.03
N PHE A 37 -6.47 4.36 -0.30
CA PHE A 37 -5.69 3.43 0.52
C PHE A 37 -5.18 4.13 1.79
N ARG A 38 -4.99 3.36 2.84
CA ARG A 38 -4.30 3.75 4.07
C ARG A 38 -2.98 3.01 4.15
N ILE A 39 -1.95 3.68 4.68
CA ILE A 39 -0.66 3.03 4.96
C ILE A 39 -0.82 2.15 6.21
N GLU A 40 -0.34 0.91 6.13
CA GLU A 40 -0.24 0.00 7.27
C GLU A 40 0.89 0.44 8.21
N ALA A 41 0.65 0.36 9.52
CA ALA A 41 1.68 0.61 10.52
C ALA A 41 2.74 -0.49 10.43
N GLY A 42 3.98 -0.10 10.18
CA GLY A 42 5.13 -0.98 10.09
C GLY A 42 6.00 -0.90 11.34
N ASP A 43 7.24 -1.35 11.21
CA ASP A 43 8.22 -1.44 12.29
C ASP A 43 9.27 -0.31 12.25
N ASP A 44 9.17 0.60 11.28
CA ASP A 44 10.03 1.77 11.14
C ASP A 44 9.33 2.90 10.37
N GLU A 45 9.96 4.07 10.34
CA GLU A 45 9.49 5.25 9.63
C GLU A 45 10.61 5.87 8.80
N ILE A 46 10.35 6.15 7.53
CA ILE A 46 11.29 6.84 6.64
C ILE A 46 10.63 8.12 6.15
N GLU A 47 11.22 9.27 6.49
CA GLU A 47 10.71 10.60 6.09
C GLU A 47 9.22 10.82 6.43
N GLY A 48 8.76 10.38 7.60
CA GLY A 48 7.34 10.52 7.99
C GLY A 48 6.41 9.44 7.44
N VAL A 49 6.94 8.46 6.70
CA VAL A 49 6.14 7.38 6.09
C VAL A 49 6.44 6.06 6.80
N SER A 50 5.41 5.44 7.37
CA SER A 50 5.48 4.11 7.97
C SER A 50 5.90 3.05 6.94
N VAL A 51 6.89 2.23 7.30
CA VAL A 51 7.45 1.18 6.45
C VAL A 51 7.61 -0.14 7.21
N HIS A 52 7.56 -1.24 6.46
CA HIS A 52 8.04 -2.54 6.93
C HIS A 52 9.47 -2.75 6.42
N ARG A 53 10.42 -2.89 7.35
CA ARG A 53 11.83 -3.12 7.01
C ARG A 53 12.04 -4.49 6.42
N ASN A 54 12.97 -4.58 5.47
CA ASN A 54 13.41 -5.84 4.87
C ASN A 54 12.24 -6.70 4.33
N TYR A 55 11.14 -6.07 3.90
CA TYR A 55 9.95 -6.74 3.41
C TYR A 55 10.23 -7.63 2.20
N ASP A 56 11.10 -7.17 1.29
CA ASP A 56 11.52 -7.92 0.11
C ASP A 56 12.75 -8.82 0.36
N GLY A 57 13.30 -8.82 1.58
CA GLY A 57 14.64 -9.34 1.85
C GLY A 57 15.76 -8.38 1.37
N ASN A 58 17.01 -8.68 1.71
CA ASN A 58 18.21 -7.90 1.35
C ASN A 58 18.15 -6.38 1.66
N GLY A 59 17.47 -6.01 2.74
CA GLY A 59 17.28 -4.61 3.15
C GLY A 59 16.15 -3.89 2.40
N GLY A 60 15.37 -4.59 1.58
CA GLY A 60 14.29 -4.00 0.78
C GLY A 60 13.05 -3.64 1.60
N SER A 61 13.04 -2.45 2.21
CA SER A 61 11.87 -1.92 2.92
C SER A 61 10.74 -1.53 1.98
N ARG A 62 9.49 -1.69 2.45
CA ARG A 62 8.27 -1.36 1.67
C ARG A 62 7.26 -0.60 2.50
N VAL A 63 6.57 0.33 1.83
CA VAL A 63 5.32 0.91 2.33
C VAL A 63 4.20 -0.04 1.94
N LEU A 64 3.43 -0.49 2.92
CA LEU A 64 2.27 -1.35 2.70
C LEU A 64 1.00 -0.50 2.74
N PHE A 65 0.09 -0.77 1.82
CA PHE A 65 -1.19 -0.10 1.72
C PHE A 65 -2.32 -1.11 1.89
N LEU A 66 -3.39 -0.69 2.57
CA LEU A 66 -4.67 -1.39 2.60
C LEU A 66 -5.82 -0.48 2.21
N LYS A 67 -6.82 -1.04 1.53
CA LYS A 67 -8.10 -0.39 1.26
C LYS A 67 -9.22 -1.40 1.48
N ASN A 68 -10.21 -1.02 2.28
CA ASN A 68 -11.47 -1.76 2.34
C ASN A 68 -12.25 -1.46 1.06
N VAL A 69 -12.64 -2.51 0.35
CA VAL A 69 -13.38 -2.42 -0.91
C VAL A 69 -14.80 -2.91 -0.74
#